data_AF-A0A3D0YIS3-F1
#
_entry.id   AF-A0A3D0YIS3-F1
#
_cell.length_a   1.000
_cell.length_b   1.000
_cell.length_c   1.000
_cell.angle_alpha   90.00
_cell.angle_beta   90.00
_cell.angle_gamma   90.00
#
_symmetry.space_group_name_H-M   'P 1'
#
loop_
_entity.id
_entity.type
_entity.pdbx_description
1 polymer ?
#
loop_
_entity_poly.entity_id
_entity_poly.type
_entity_poly.pdbx_seq_one_letter_code
_entity_poly.pdbx_strand_id
1 'polypeptide(L)' 'TVDIFKPSISKMKKWGTRYIEITVIQWGSYKRSLALLKGRKRYRHCYSMYMRCKHKIRNGVAIRELQKHGAL' A
#
# COMPACT_ATOMS: atom_id res chain seq x y z
N THR A 1 3.35 31.51 -2.71
CA THR A 1 2.53 30.28 -2.77
C THR A 1 1.42 30.49 -3.77
N VAL A 2 1.17 29.56 -4.70
CA VAL A 2 0.03 29.61 -5.63
C VAL A 2 -0.97 28.54 -5.20
N ASP A 3 -2.22 28.93 -4.93
CA ASP A 3 -3.32 27.99 -4.68
C ASP A 3 -4.21 27.92 -5.93
N ILE A 4 -4.55 26.71 -6.36
CA ILE A 4 -5.34 26.46 -7.57
C ILE A 4 -6.71 25.97 -7.14
N PHE A 5 -7.68 26.88 -7.15
CA PHE A 5 -9.05 26.53 -6.81
C PHE A 5 -9.65 25.53 -7.82
N LYS A 6 -10.33 24.50 -7.29
CA LYS A 6 -11.19 23.60 -8.06
C LYS A 6 -12.57 23.55 -7.43
N PRO A 7 -13.67 23.75 -8.19
CA PRO A 7 -15.03 23.81 -7.64
C PRO A 7 -15.55 22.54 -6.96
N SER A 8 -14.83 21.42 -7.05
CA SER A 8 -15.21 20.18 -6.38
C SER A 8 -13.99 19.32 -6.04
N ILE A 9 -14.13 18.49 -5.02
CA ILE A 9 -13.10 17.50 -4.62
C ILE A 9 -12.77 16.56 -5.78
N SER A 10 -13.75 16.20 -6.63
CA SER A 10 -13.51 15.36 -7.81
C SER A 10 -12.57 16.05 -8.83
N LYS A 11 -12.82 17.34 -9.11
CA LYS A 11 -11.93 18.13 -9.99
C LYS A 11 -10.54 18.30 -9.39
N MET A 12 -10.45 18.46 -8.06
CA MET A 12 -9.16 18.52 -7.35
C MET A 12 -8.40 17.20 -7.46
N LYS A 13 -9.07 16.06 -7.22
CA LYS A 13 -8.49 14.72 -7.39
C LYS A 13 -7.97 14.52 -8.80
N LYS A 14 -8.78 14.85 -9.83
CA LYS A 14 -8.37 14.73 -11.24
C LYS A 14 -7.16 15.62 -11.56
N TRP A 15 -7.11 16.82 -11.00
CA TRP A 15 -5.98 17.73 -11.19
C TRP A 15 -4.71 17.26 -10.47
N GLY A 16 -4.83 16.63 -9.30
CA GLY A 16 -3.70 16.14 -8.50
C GLY A 16 -3.14 14.79 -8.97
N THR A 17 -3.95 13.95 -9.61
CA THR A 17 -3.49 12.66 -10.13
C THR A 17 -2.46 12.87 -11.25
N ARG A 18 -1.42 12.03 -11.25
CA ARG A 18 -0.42 11.95 -12.31
C ARG A 18 -0.35 10.51 -12.80
N TYR A 19 -0.22 10.34 -14.11
CA TYR A 19 0.11 9.07 -14.73
C TYR A 19 1.60 9.09 -15.03
N ILE A 20 2.35 8.30 -14.29
CA ILE A 20 3.81 8.22 -14.40
C ILE A 20 4.25 6.77 -14.37
N GLU A 21 5.40 6.51 -14.98
CA GLU A 21 6.08 5.23 -14.83
C GLU A 21 6.74 5.15 -13.46
N ILE A 22 6.64 4.00 -12.81
CA ILE A 22 7.25 3.76 -11.49
C ILE A 22 8.16 2.54 -11.62
N THR A 23 9.42 2.71 -11.24
CA THR A 23 10.39 1.62 -11.15
C THR A 23 10.30 0.94 -9.78
N VAL A 24 10.09 -0.38 -9.76
CA VAL A 24 10.10 -1.17 -8.53
C VAL A 24 11.55 -1.48 -8.14
N ILE A 25 12.08 -0.78 -7.14
CA ILE A 25 13.45 -0.99 -6.65
C ILE A 25 13.54 -2.23 -5.77
N GLN A 26 12.52 -2.49 -4.95
CA GLN A 26 12.44 -3.67 -4.09
C GLN A 26 10.98 -4.01 -3.75
N TRP A 27 10.71 -5.29 -3.56
CA TRP A 27 9.43 -5.74 -3.02
C TRP A 27 9.33 -5.43 -1.53
N GLY A 28 8.13 -5.07 -1.09
CA GLY A 28 7.87 -4.70 0.30
C GLY A 28 7.84 -5.88 1.27
N SER A 29 8.07 -5.59 2.55
CA SER A 29 7.97 -6.59 3.64
C SER A 29 6.61 -6.54 4.32
N TYR A 30 5.91 -7.68 4.41
CA TYR A 30 4.66 -7.80 5.15
C TYR A 30 4.81 -7.44 6.64
N LYS A 31 5.96 -7.76 7.25
CA LYS A 31 6.26 -7.41 8.65
C LYS A 31 6.30 -5.89 8.83
N ARG A 32 6.99 -5.18 7.94
CA ARG A 32 7.04 -3.72 7.93
C ARG A 32 5.67 -3.10 7.71
N SER A 33 4.90 -3.64 6.76
CA SER A 33 3.53 -3.20 6.49
C SER A 33 2.61 -3.35 7.70
N LEU A 34 2.71 -4.47 8.45
CA LEU A 34 1.94 -4.65 9.68
C LEU A 34 2.27 -3.62 10.75
N ALA A 35 3.55 -3.31 10.96
CA ALA A 35 3.98 -2.32 11.95
C ALA A 35 3.36 -0.94 11.66
N LEU A 36 3.39 -0.52 10.40
CA LEU A 36 2.80 0.76 9.96
C LEU A 36 1.26 0.74 10.07
N LEU A 37 0.63 -0.36 9.67
CA LEU A 37 -0.83 -0.49 9.68
C LEU A 37 -1.41 -0.66 11.08
N LYS A 38 -0.62 -1.07 12.08
CA LYS A 38 -1.08 -1.29 13.47
C LYS A 38 -1.80 -0.06 14.05
N GLY A 39 -1.33 1.15 13.75
CA GLY A 39 -1.98 2.40 14.18
C GLY A 39 -3.09 2.91 13.25
N ARG A 40 -3.27 2.31 12.07
CA ARG A 40 -4.11 2.85 10.98
C ARG A 40 -5.37 2.03 10.72
N LYS A 41 -5.88 1.31 11.71
CA LYS A 41 -6.99 0.35 11.55
C LYS A 41 -8.40 0.98 11.54
N ARG A 42 -8.53 2.31 11.73
CA ARG A 42 -9.83 3.00 11.82
C ARG A 42 -10.68 2.80 10.55
N TYR A 43 -10.06 2.83 9.38
CA TYR A 43 -10.77 2.66 8.11
C TYR A 43 -10.78 1.18 7.68
N ARG A 44 -11.92 0.72 7.17
CA ARG A 44 -12.14 -0.67 6.74
C ARG A 44 -11.08 -1.19 5.78
N HIS A 45 -10.63 -0.36 4.83
CA HIS A 45 -9.62 -0.75 3.85
C HIS A 45 -8.26 -1.01 4.54
N CYS A 46 -7.82 -0.12 5.42
CA CYS A 46 -6.59 -0.32 6.18
C CYS A 46 -6.67 -1.52 7.12
N TYR A 47 -7.81 -1.74 7.77
CA TYR A 47 -8.03 -2.91 8.61
C TYR A 47 -7.94 -4.21 7.79
N SER A 48 -8.57 -4.25 6.61
CA SER A 48 -8.48 -5.40 5.69
C SER A 48 -7.03 -5.66 5.25
N MET A 49 -6.28 -4.62 4.89
CA MET A 49 -4.85 -4.74 4.57
C MET A 49 -4.05 -5.30 5.74
N TYR A 50 -4.29 -4.80 6.96
CA TYR A 50 -3.64 -5.28 8.18
C TYR A 50 -3.91 -6.78 8.38
N MET A 51 -5.17 -7.20 8.30
CA MET A 51 -5.55 -8.61 8.49
C MET A 51 -4.96 -9.53 7.41
N ARG A 52 -4.90 -9.07 6.16
CA ARG A 52 -4.25 -9.80 5.06
C ARG A 52 -2.75 -9.97 5.28
N CYS A 53 -2.06 -8.91 5.71
CA CYS A 53 -0.64 -9.00 6.05
C CYS A 53 -0.41 -9.96 7.22
N LYS A 54 -1.27 -9.90 8.26
CA LYS A 54 -1.21 -10.79 9.43
C LYS A 54 -1.38 -12.26 9.02
N HIS A 55 -2.34 -12.52 8.13
CA HIS A 55 -2.61 -13.86 7.59
C HIS A 55 -1.43 -14.41 6.77
N LYS A 56 -0.85 -13.60 5.87
CA LYS A 56 0.28 -14.02 5.03
C LYS A 56 1.53 -14.35 5.85
N ILE A 57 1.81 -13.60 6.92
CA ILE A 57 2.90 -13.91 7.85
C ILE A 57 2.60 -15.21 8.61
N ARG A 58 1.40 -15.34 9.19
CA ARG A 58 1.01 -16.52 9.98
C ARG A 58 1.16 -17.82 9.18
N ASN A 59 0.76 -17.82 7.92
CA ASN A 59 0.74 -19.04 7.11
C ASN A 59 2.05 -19.29 6.35
N GLY A 60 3.11 -18.50 6.59
CA GLY A 60 4.38 -18.63 5.88
C GLY A 60 4.31 -18.37 4.37
N VAL A 61 3.18 -17.83 3.88
CA VAL A 61 2.93 -17.59 2.44
C VAL A 61 3.96 -16.61 1.89
N ALA A 62 4.40 -15.65 2.70
CA ALA A 62 5.43 -14.68 2.32
C ALA A 62 6.74 -15.36 1.87
N ILE A 63 7.17 -16.41 2.55
CA ILE A 63 8.43 -17.13 2.23
C ILE A 63 8.25 -17.94 0.94
N ARG A 64 7.11 -18.63 0.82
CA ARG A 64 6.79 -19.44 -0.37
C ARG A 64 6.63 -18.59 -1.64
N GLU A 65 6.06 -17.39 -1.52
CA GLU A 65 5.85 -16.46 -2.62
C GLU A 65 7.18 -15.82 -3.08
N LEU A 66 8.09 -15.51 -2.15
CA LEU A 66 9.46 -15.07 -2.47
C LEU A 66 10.28 -16.17 -3.15
N GLN A 67 10.22 -17.42 -2.65
CA GLN A 67 10.88 -18.58 -3.26
C GLN A 67 10.34 -18.90 -4.66
N LYS A 68 9.03 -18.75 -4.88
CA LYS A 68 8.38 -19.03 -6.17
C LYS A 68 8.72 -18.01 -7.27
N HIS A 69 9.02 -16.77 -6.89
CA HIS A 69 9.28 -15.68 -7.82
C HIS A 69 10.77 -15.29 -7.90
N GLY A 70 11.67 -16.12 -7.37
CA GLY A 70 13.13 -15.95 -7.49
C GLY A 70 13.67 -14.69 -6.79
N ALA A 71 12.97 -14.22 -5.76
CA ALA A 71 13.37 -13.04 -4.98
C ALA A 71 14.21 -13.39 -3.73
N LEU A 72 14.61 -14.66 -3.61
CA LEU A 72 15.57 -15.23 -2.66
C LEU A 72 16.43 -16.27 -3.37
#